data_AF-A0A059NZH0-F1
#
_entry.id   AF-A0A059NZH0-F1
#
_cell.length_a   1.000
_cell.length_b   1.000
_cell.length_c   1.000
_cell.angle_alpha   90.00
_cell.angle_beta   90.00
_cell.angle_gamma   90.00
#
_symmetry.space_group_name_H-M   'P 1'
#
loop_
_entity.id
_entity.type
_entity.pdbx_description
1 polymer ?
#
loop_
_entity_poly.entity_id
_entity_poly.type
_entity_poly.pdbx_seq_one_letter_code
_entity_poly.pdbx_strand_id
1 'polypeptide(L)'
;MPWSLLLGLVPRKVWLWLIGSLVALFLLQMLLYASVITGLIGYQKSSSSENVRSVDVVNGTAQVSAALEEYRPLFEEYAEKYGVSKYVELLLAKTMQESGGRLDDVMQASGAKRFSISAFARNERVA
;
A
#
# COMPACT_ATOMS: atom_id res chain seq x y z
N MET A 1 -3.87 47.18 19.10
CA MET A 1 -5.00 46.82 19.98
C MET A 1 -4.71 45.45 20.57
N PRO A 2 -4.65 45.30 21.91
CA PRO A 2 -4.31 44.01 22.50
C PRO A 2 -5.45 43.00 22.28
N TRP A 3 -5.08 41.83 21.77
CA TRP A 3 -5.96 40.70 21.42
C TRP A 3 -6.83 40.22 22.60
N SER A 4 -6.41 40.50 23.84
CA SER A 4 -7.16 40.23 25.06
C SER A 4 -8.51 40.96 25.16
N LEU A 5 -8.64 42.15 24.55
CA LEU A 5 -9.88 42.93 24.61
C LEU A 5 -10.98 42.37 23.69
N LEU A 6 -10.61 41.76 22.56
CA LEU A 6 -11.55 41.14 21.61
C LEU A 6 -12.14 39.83 22.18
N LEU A 7 -11.34 39.07 22.93
CA LEU A 7 -11.75 37.82 23.55
C LEU A 7 -12.69 38.01 24.76
N GLY A 8 -12.65 39.19 25.40
CA GLY A 8 -13.48 39.52 26.56
C GLY A 8 -14.92 39.96 26.23
N LEU A 9 -15.19 40.31 24.98
CA LEU A 9 -16.51 40.81 24.54
C LEU A 9 -17.54 39.69 24.33
N VAL A 10 -17.09 38.48 24.06
CA VAL A 10 -17.95 37.33 23.76
C VAL A 10 -18.20 36.54 25.05
N PRO A 11 -19.46 36.27 25.43
CA PRO A 11 -19.74 35.53 26.66
C PRO A 11 -19.18 34.10 26.56
N ARG A 12 -18.58 33.61 27.66
CA ARG A 12 -17.91 32.29 27.75
C ARG A 12 -18.77 31.12 27.26
N LYS A 13 -20.09 31.22 27.40
CA LYS A 13 -21.06 30.24 26.91
C LYS A 13 -21.08 30.15 25.38
N VAL A 14 -21.01 31.28 24.68
CA VAL A 14 -20.96 31.31 23.20
C VAL A 14 -19.67 30.67 22.70
N TRP A 15 -18.56 30.84 23.42
CA TRP A 15 -17.31 30.13 23.13
C TRP A 15 -17.45 28.61 23.21
N LEU A 16 -18.16 28.10 24.22
CA LEU A 16 -18.44 26.66 24.34
C LEU A 16 -19.32 26.14 23.19
N TRP A 17 -20.33 26.91 22.77
CA TRP A 17 -21.16 26.57 21.61
C TRP A 17 -20.38 26.61 20.28
N LEU A 18 -19.48 27.58 20.11
CA LEU A 18 -18.64 27.69 18.91
C LEU A 18 -17.65 26.53 18.80
N ILE A 19 -16.99 26.15 19.90
CA ILE A 19 -16.09 24.99 19.93
C ILE A 19 -16.88 23.71 19.65
N GLY A 20 -18.04 23.53 20.31
CA GLY A 20 -18.89 22.37 20.08
C GLY A 20 -19.36 22.26 18.63
N SER A 21 -19.75 23.39 18.03
CA SER A 21 -20.14 23.45 16.62
C SER A 21 -18.98 23.10 15.67
N LEU A 22 -17.77 23.58 15.96
CA LEU A 22 -16.58 23.29 15.16
C LEU A 22 -16.20 21.80 15.22
N VAL A 23 -16.27 21.19 16.42
CA VAL A 23 -16.03 19.76 16.62
C VAL A 23 -17.09 18.92 15.92
N ALA A 24 -18.37 19.31 16.00
CA ALA A 24 -19.45 18.62 15.31
C ALA A 24 -19.29 18.66 13.79
N LEU A 25 -18.89 19.81 13.23
CA LEU A 25 -18.60 19.95 11.79
C LEU A 25 -17.38 19.11 11.37
N PHE A 26 -16.34 19.04 12.21
CA PHE A 26 -15.17 18.21 11.95
C PHE A 26 -15.52 16.71 11.96
N LEU A 27 -16.34 16.26 12.92
CA LEU A 27 -16.80 14.88 12.98
C LEU A 27 -17.71 14.52 11.80
N LEU A 28 -18.61 15.43 11.40
CA LEU A 28 -19.45 15.26 10.22
C LEU A 28 -18.60 15.13 8.94
N GLN A 29 -17.58 15.99 8.80
CA GLN A 29 -16.67 15.96 7.65
C GLN A 29 -15.84 14.67 7.60
N MET A 30 -15.37 14.16 8.74
CA MET A 30 -14.69 12.86 8.84
C MET A 30 -15.57 11.72 8.33
N LEU A 31 -16.86 11.74 8.66
CA LEU A 31 -17.82 10.72 8.22
C LEU A 31 -18.03 10.75 6.69
N LEU A 32 -18.13 11.95 6.11
CA LEU A 32 -18.25 12.12 4.65
C LEU A 32 -17.00 11.65 3.92
N TYR A 33 -15.80 11.97 4.41
CA TYR A 33 -14.56 11.46 3.82
C TYR A 33 -14.47 9.93 3.88
N ALA A 34 -14.85 9.32 5.00
CA ALA A 34 -14.90 7.86 5.13
C ALA A 34 -15.88 7.22 4.13
N SER A 35 -17.04 7.86 3.89
CA SER A 35 -18.03 7.42 2.90
C SER A 35 -17.48 7.47 1.47
N VAL A 36 -16.72 8.50 1.11
CA VAL A 36 -16.12 8.61 -0.24
C VAL A 36 -15.06 7.55 -0.45
N ILE A 37 -14.19 7.30 0.55
CA ILE A 37 -13.14 6.28 0.47
C ILE A 37 -13.76 4.87 0.37
N THR A 38 -14.76 4.58 1.21
CA THR A 38 -15.48 3.30 1.17
C THR A 38 -16.28 3.15 -0.11
N GLY A 39 -16.88 4.24 -0.61
CA GLY A 39 -17.52 4.29 -1.92
C GLY A 39 -16.54 3.92 -3.01
N LEU A 40 -15.39 4.57 -3.10
CA LEU A 40 -14.39 4.30 -4.14
C LEU A 40 -13.90 2.85 -4.12
N ILE A 41 -13.59 2.31 -2.95
CA ILE A 41 -13.14 0.91 -2.78
C ILE A 41 -14.29 -0.09 -3.02
N GLY A 42 -15.51 0.26 -2.61
CA GLY A 42 -16.71 -0.57 -2.76
C GLY A 42 -17.32 -0.57 -4.17
N TYR A 43 -17.22 0.54 -4.91
CA TYR A 43 -17.65 0.65 -6.31
C TYR A 43 -16.81 -0.26 -7.22
N GLN A 44 -15.55 -0.52 -6.87
CA GLN A 44 -14.71 -1.49 -7.56
C GLN A 44 -15.11 -2.95 -7.25
N LYS A 45 -15.93 -3.18 -6.21
CA LYS A 45 -16.43 -4.48 -5.76
C LYS A 45 -17.88 -4.74 -6.19
N SER A 46 -18.25 -4.32 -7.40
CA SER A 46 -19.57 -4.62 -7.99
C SER A 46 -19.50 -5.36 -9.34
N SER A 47 -18.36 -6.00 -9.64
CA SER A 47 -18.25 -6.91 -10.79
C SER A 47 -17.47 -8.18 -10.47
N SER A 48 -17.74 -8.78 -9.31
CA SER A 48 -17.54 -10.23 -9.13
C SER A 48 -18.30 -10.70 -7.90
N SER A 49 -19.48 -11.25 -8.15
CA SER A 49 -19.96 -12.35 -7.34
C SER A 49 -18.97 -13.51 -7.53
N GLU A 50 -18.11 -13.76 -6.55
CA GLU A 50 -17.67 -15.12 -6.33
C GLU A 50 -17.23 -15.32 -4.89
N ASN A 51 -17.67 -16.46 -4.37
CA ASN A 51 -17.27 -17.03 -3.11
C ASN A 51 -15.76 -17.34 -3.12
N VAL A 52 -15.19 -17.46 -1.91
CA VAL A 52 -13.86 -18.04 -1.59
C VAL A 52 -12.71 -17.03 -1.84
N ARG A 53 -11.64 -16.91 -1.04
CA ARG A 53 -10.93 -17.92 -0.24
C ARG A 53 -10.18 -17.28 0.94
N SER A 54 -10.15 -18.01 2.05
CA SER A 54 -8.97 -18.06 2.92
C SER A 54 -7.71 -18.05 2.05
N VAL A 55 -6.76 -17.19 2.40
CA VAL A 55 -5.44 -17.14 1.76
C VAL A 55 -4.72 -18.46 2.07
N ASP A 56 -4.97 -19.46 1.23
CA ASP A 56 -4.14 -20.64 1.12
C ASP A 56 -2.94 -20.25 0.27
N VAL A 57 -1.87 -19.84 0.95
CA VAL A 57 -0.59 -19.39 0.37
C VAL A 57 0.02 -20.47 -0.54
N VAL A 58 -0.50 -21.69 -0.54
CA VAL A 58 0.04 -22.83 -1.29
C VAL A 58 -0.36 -22.83 -2.78
N ASN A 59 -1.43 -22.13 -3.19
CA ASN A 59 -1.97 -22.25 -4.56
C ASN A 59 -2.36 -20.95 -5.27
N GLY A 60 -2.05 -19.78 -4.70
CA GLY A 60 -2.36 -18.49 -5.34
C GLY A 60 -1.36 -18.15 -6.44
N THR A 61 -1.74 -18.27 -7.71
CA THR A 61 -0.99 -17.66 -8.80
C THR A 61 -1.10 -16.14 -8.67
N ALA A 62 0.03 -15.46 -8.49
CA ALA A 62 0.07 -14.01 -8.44
C ALA A 62 -0.25 -13.48 -9.84
N GLN A 63 -1.31 -12.66 -9.96
CA GLN A 63 -1.61 -11.96 -11.21
C GLN A 63 -0.60 -10.82 -11.38
N VAL A 64 0.49 -11.09 -12.10
CA VAL A 64 1.61 -10.16 -12.29
C VAL A 64 1.57 -9.49 -13.67
N SER A 65 2.24 -8.34 -13.78
CA SER A 65 2.41 -7.63 -15.04
C SER A 65 3.27 -8.43 -16.03
N ALA A 66 3.08 -8.22 -17.33
CA ALA A 66 3.91 -8.87 -18.36
C ALA A 66 5.41 -8.57 -18.20
N ALA A 67 5.75 -7.37 -17.71
CA ALA A 67 7.14 -6.99 -17.44
C ALA A 67 7.75 -7.76 -16.25
N LEU A 68 6.93 -8.13 -15.26
CA LEU A 68 7.39 -8.90 -14.10
C LEU A 68 7.48 -10.40 -14.39
N GLU A 69 6.62 -10.90 -15.28
CA GLU A 69 6.63 -12.30 -15.72
C GLU A 69 7.97 -12.67 -16.40
N GLU A 70 8.63 -11.73 -17.09
CA GLU A 70 9.98 -11.93 -17.65
C GLU A 70 11.03 -12.24 -16.57
N TYR A 71 10.84 -11.72 -15.35
CA TYR A 71 11.75 -11.99 -14.23
C TYR A 71 11.42 -13.27 -13.47
N ARG A 72 10.28 -13.94 -13.74
CA ARG A 72 9.88 -15.18 -13.03
C ARG A 72 10.97 -16.25 -12.99
N PRO A 73 11.69 -16.57 -14.08
CA PRO A 73 12.75 -17.57 -14.04
C PRO A 73 13.86 -17.23 -13.03
N LEU A 74 14.16 -15.94 -12.90
CA LEU A 74 15.15 -15.43 -11.95
C LEU A 74 14.68 -15.59 -10.51
N PHE A 75 13.39 -15.36 -10.25
CA PHE A 75 12.79 -15.61 -8.93
C PHE A 75 12.82 -17.09 -8.57
N GLU A 76 12.54 -17.98 -9.52
CA GLU A 76 12.57 -19.44 -9.30
C GLU A 76 13.99 -19.93 -8.98
N GLU A 77 14.99 -19.49 -9.76
CA GLU A 77 16.40 -19.83 -9.55
C GLU A 77 16.89 -19.43 -8.14
N TYR A 78 16.67 -18.17 -7.75
CA TYR A 78 17.11 -17.72 -6.42
C TYR A 78 16.26 -18.30 -5.30
N ALA A 79 14.97 -18.52 -5.54
CA ALA A 79 14.14 -19.16 -4.53
C ALA A 79 14.59 -20.61 -4.26
N GLU A 80 15.01 -21.34 -5.30
CA GLU A 80 15.62 -22.66 -5.15
C GLU A 80 16.95 -22.58 -4.40
N LYS A 81 17.84 -21.66 -4.79
CA LYS A 81 19.14 -21.45 -4.14
C LYS A 81 19.02 -21.21 -2.62
N TYR A 82 17.98 -20.51 -2.19
CA TYR A 82 17.75 -20.20 -0.77
C TYR A 82 16.71 -21.10 -0.09
N GLY A 83 16.23 -22.16 -0.76
CA GLY A 83 15.26 -23.11 -0.19
C GLY A 83 13.87 -22.52 0.08
N VAL A 84 13.50 -21.47 -0.66
CA VAL A 84 12.24 -20.72 -0.54
C VAL A 84 11.36 -20.83 -1.78
N SER A 85 11.55 -21.85 -2.63
CA SER A 85 10.78 -22.06 -3.88
C SER A 85 9.26 -22.02 -3.71
N LYS A 86 8.75 -22.45 -2.54
CA LYS A 86 7.31 -22.37 -2.19
C LYS A 86 6.76 -20.94 -2.06
N TYR A 87 7.62 -19.92 -2.07
CA TYR A 87 7.27 -18.51 -1.90
C TYR A 87 7.50 -17.67 -3.16
N VAL A 88 7.77 -18.30 -4.32
CA VAL A 88 7.99 -17.58 -5.60
C VAL A 88 6.82 -16.64 -5.91
N GLU A 89 5.59 -17.13 -5.81
CA GLU A 89 4.37 -16.32 -6.04
C GLU A 89 4.26 -15.15 -5.06
N LEU A 90 4.65 -15.35 -3.80
CA LEU A 90 4.66 -14.29 -2.78
C LEU A 90 5.73 -13.24 -3.08
N LEU A 91 6.92 -13.65 -3.53
CA LEU A 91 8.01 -12.77 -3.92
C LEU A 91 7.63 -11.94 -5.16
N LEU A 92 6.99 -12.57 -6.15
CA LEU A 92 6.46 -11.90 -7.33
C LEU A 92 5.35 -10.91 -6.96
N ALA A 93 4.39 -11.30 -6.11
CA ALA A 93 3.33 -10.40 -5.64
C ALA A 93 3.89 -9.18 -4.91
N LYS A 94 4.91 -9.37 -4.06
CA LYS A 94 5.59 -8.25 -3.39
C LYS A 94 6.28 -7.33 -4.41
N THR A 95 7.02 -7.89 -5.35
CA THR A 95 7.69 -7.14 -6.41
C THR A 95 6.69 -6.35 -7.27
N MET A 96 5.50 -6.92 -7.48
CA MET A 96 4.39 -6.25 -8.15
C MET A 96 3.92 -5.01 -7.39
N GLN A 97 3.91 -5.05 -6.06
CA GLN A 97 3.57 -3.91 -5.22
C GLN A 97 4.69 -2.86 -5.15
N GLU A 98 5.97 -3.26 -5.15
CA GLU A 98 7.10 -2.32 -5.05
C GLU A 98 7.31 -1.54 -6.36
N SER A 99 7.46 -2.24 -7.48
CA SER A 99 7.78 -1.59 -8.77
C SER A 99 6.97 -2.09 -9.95
N GLY A 100 6.24 -3.20 -9.80
CA GLY A 100 5.56 -3.83 -10.93
C GLY A 100 6.52 -4.37 -12.00
N GLY A 101 7.81 -4.52 -11.70
CA GLY A 101 8.85 -4.94 -12.66
C GLY A 101 9.36 -3.80 -13.57
N ARG A 102 9.05 -2.53 -13.26
CA ARG A 102 9.32 -1.38 -14.15
C ARG A 102 10.56 -0.57 -13.80
N LEU A 103 11.13 -0.78 -12.61
CA LEU A 103 12.30 -0.07 -12.12
C LEU A 103 13.52 -0.98 -12.16
N ASP A 104 14.71 -0.40 -12.31
CA ASP A 104 15.98 -1.17 -12.24
C ASP A 104 16.14 -1.91 -10.91
N ASP A 105 15.66 -1.31 -9.81
CA ASP A 105 15.53 -2.00 -8.53
C ASP A 105 14.12 -2.58 -8.38
N VAL A 106 13.85 -3.68 -9.09
CA VAL A 106 12.52 -4.29 -9.18
C VAL A 106 11.88 -4.60 -7.82
N MET A 107 12.67 -5.01 -6.84
CA MET A 107 12.20 -5.30 -5.48
C MET A 107 12.40 -4.16 -4.49
N GLN A 108 12.88 -3.00 -4.96
CA GLN A 108 13.30 -1.87 -4.14
C GLN A 108 14.15 -2.29 -2.93
N ALA A 109 15.06 -3.25 -3.14
CA ALA A 109 15.84 -3.89 -2.08
C ALA A 109 17.32 -3.46 -2.09
N SER A 110 17.68 -2.38 -2.79
CA SER A 110 19.03 -1.80 -2.84
C SER A 110 19.66 -1.47 -1.47
N GLY A 111 18.87 -1.21 -0.43
CA GLY A 111 19.35 -1.09 0.96
C GLY A 111 19.74 -2.43 1.61
N ALA A 112 19.15 -3.52 1.14
CA ALA A 112 19.42 -4.90 1.55
C ALA A 112 20.27 -5.60 0.47
N LYS A 113 21.52 -5.18 0.29
CA LYS A 113 22.47 -5.68 -0.74
C LYS A 113 22.62 -7.21 -0.84
N ARG A 114 22.13 -7.96 0.15
CA ARG A 114 22.25 -9.42 0.25
C ARG A 114 21.00 -10.20 -0.15
N PHE A 115 19.86 -9.54 -0.38
CA PHE A 115 18.59 -10.21 -0.74
C PHE A 115 17.89 -9.60 -1.96
N SER A 116 18.46 -8.56 -2.59
CA SER A 116 17.86 -7.97 -3.80
C SER A 116 18.26 -8.73 -5.06
N ILE A 117 17.26 -9.17 -5.82
CA ILE A 117 17.42 -9.82 -7.12
C ILE A 117 18.03 -8.85 -8.16
N SER A 118 17.69 -7.55 -8.09
CA SER A 118 18.27 -6.50 -8.96
C SER A 118 19.76 -6.28 -8.72
N ALA A 119 20.21 -6.44 -7.47
CA ALA A 119 21.63 -6.36 -7.13
C ALA A 119 22.39 -7.59 -7.64
N PHE A 120 21.75 -8.76 -7.65
CA PHE A 120 22.36 -10.00 -8.13
C PHE A 120 22.48 -10.01 -9.67
N ALA A 121 21.43 -9.63 -10.40
CA ALA A 121 21.45 -9.52 -11.86
C ALA A 121 22.51 -8.51 -12.38
N ARG A 122 22.88 -7.52 -11.56
CA ARG A 122 23.99 -6.60 -11.85
C ARG A 122 25.35 -7.23 -11.61
N ASN A 123 25.50 -8.07 -10.57
CA ASN A 123 26.77 -8.69 -10.19
C ASN A 123 27.26 -9.72 -11.22
N GLU A 124 26.36 -10.36 -11.96
CA GLU A 124 26.71 -11.26 -13.08
C GLU A 124 27.14 -10.52 -14.36
N ARG A 125 26.88 -9.22 -14.48
CA ARG A 125 27.36 -8.41 -15.62
C ARG A 125 28.75 -7.83 -15.44
N VAL A 126 29.38 -8.04 -14.28
CA VAL A 126 30.71 -7.52 -13.94
C VAL A 126 31.74 -8.62 -13.66
N ALA A 127 31.35 -9.89 -13.85
CA ALA A 127 32.23 -11.06 -13.75
C ALA A 127 32.55 -11.60 -15.14
#